data_AF-A0A9J6NX79-F1
#
_entry.id   AF-A0A9J6NX79-F1
#
_cell.length_a   1.000
_cell.length_b   1.000
_cell.length_c   1.000
_cell.angle_alpha   90.00
_cell.angle_beta   90.00
_cell.angle_gamma   90.00
#
_symmetry.space_group_name_H-M   'P 1'
#
loop_
_entity.id
_entity.type
_entity.pdbx_description
1 polymer ?
#
loop_
_entity_poly.entity_id
_entity_poly.type
_entity_poly.pdbx_seq_one_letter_code
_entity_poly.pdbx_strand_id
1 'polypeptide(L)'
;SSEKEIIGFTLAEQTGAADIKNGNHTVEIEVDNGKDVTNLTPTISVSDKATINPDSGVAQDFSNPVTYTVTAEDGTNQAWEVTVTEAAVSSNNTSITSSSYTINITNKTITNVPYGTSKSHFQNNISKGQGQT
;
A
#
# COMPACT_ATOMS: atom_id res chain seq x y z
N SER A 1 24.21 29.55 -9.28
CA SER A 1 23.99 28.10 -9.36
C SER A 1 22.92 27.86 -10.39
N SER A 2 23.05 26.82 -11.20
CA SER A 2 22.02 26.39 -12.15
C SER A 2 21.36 25.06 -11.73
N GLU A 3 21.70 24.55 -10.55
CA GLU A 3 21.19 23.29 -10.02
C GLU A 3 19.73 23.44 -9.57
N LYS A 4 18.92 22.44 -9.90
CA LYS A 4 17.45 22.45 -9.72
C LYS A 4 16.96 21.12 -9.18
N GLU A 5 17.70 20.56 -8.25
CA GLU A 5 17.45 19.21 -7.74
C GLU A 5 16.71 19.25 -6.41
N ILE A 6 15.82 18.29 -6.21
CA ILE A 6 15.39 17.89 -4.88
C ILE A 6 16.46 16.95 -4.34
N ILE A 7 17.06 17.29 -3.19
CA ILE A 7 18.13 16.50 -2.56
C ILE A 7 17.63 15.72 -1.35
N GLY A 8 16.44 16.05 -0.84
CA GLY A 8 15.81 15.36 0.27
C GLY A 8 14.32 15.61 0.29
N PHE A 9 13.55 14.58 0.60
CA PHE A 9 12.12 14.63 0.76
C PHE A 9 11.72 13.66 1.87
N THR A 10 11.04 14.15 2.91
CA THR A 10 10.56 13.29 4.00
C THR A 10 9.13 13.62 4.40
N LEU A 11 8.43 12.59 4.85
CA LEU A 11 7.11 12.65 5.48
C LEU A 11 7.17 12.02 6.87
N ALA A 12 6.33 12.49 7.80
CA ALA A 12 6.26 11.90 9.14
C ALA A 12 5.65 10.48 9.10
N GLU A 13 4.85 10.21 8.08
CA GLU A 13 4.08 8.99 7.85
C GLU A 13 4.84 7.94 7.02
N GLN A 14 6.07 8.22 6.62
CA GLN A 14 6.80 7.38 5.65
C GLN A 14 7.23 6.03 6.24
N THR A 15 7.13 4.96 5.45
CA THR A 15 7.61 3.61 5.81
C THR A 15 9.08 3.40 5.48
N GLY A 16 9.64 4.26 4.62
CA GLY A 16 11.02 4.20 4.15
C GLY A 16 11.52 5.56 3.65
N ALA A 17 12.77 5.59 3.18
CA ALA A 17 13.31 6.79 2.55
C ALA A 17 12.65 7.01 1.18
N ALA A 18 12.47 8.27 0.78
CA ALA A 18 12.04 8.62 -0.57
C ALA A 18 13.06 8.15 -1.62
N ASP A 19 12.57 7.65 -2.75
CA ASP A 19 13.34 7.39 -3.95
C ASP A 19 13.30 8.62 -4.86
N ILE A 20 14.45 9.31 -4.96
CA ILE A 20 14.59 10.58 -5.69
C ILE A 20 15.36 10.30 -6.99
N LYS A 21 14.69 10.51 -8.12
CA LYS A 21 15.22 10.19 -9.46
C LYS A 21 15.53 11.47 -10.23
N ASN A 22 16.71 12.06 -10.00
CA ASN A 22 17.13 13.33 -10.61
C ASN A 22 17.04 13.35 -12.14
N GLY A 23 17.33 12.22 -12.81
CA GLY A 23 17.25 12.13 -14.27
C GLY A 23 15.82 12.17 -14.83
N ASN A 24 14.83 11.78 -14.03
CA ASN A 24 13.41 11.79 -14.41
C ASN A 24 12.63 12.92 -13.75
N HIS A 25 13.26 13.62 -12.79
CA HIS A 25 12.63 14.62 -11.94
C HIS A 25 11.40 14.08 -11.21
N THR A 26 11.51 12.88 -10.65
CA THR A 26 10.45 12.26 -9.86
C THR A 26 10.90 11.96 -8.44
N VAL A 27 9.95 12.01 -7.51
CA VAL A 27 10.10 11.54 -6.14
C VAL A 27 8.99 10.52 -5.87
N GLU A 28 9.37 9.34 -5.42
CA GLU A 28 8.44 8.30 -4.95
C GLU A 28 8.67 8.07 -3.46
N ILE A 29 7.60 8.08 -2.68
CA ILE A 29 7.67 7.83 -1.23
C ILE A 29 6.48 7.00 -0.79
N GLU A 30 6.74 6.00 0.05
CA GLU A 30 5.70 5.15 0.62
C GLU A 30 5.36 5.61 2.05
N VAL A 31 4.07 5.65 2.37
CA VAL A 31 3.53 5.92 3.71
C VAL A 31 2.80 4.71 4.27
N ASP A 32 2.62 4.68 5.60
CA ASP A 32 1.82 3.65 6.25
C ASP A 32 0.42 3.55 5.63
N ASN A 33 -0.12 2.33 5.53
CA ASN A 33 -1.47 2.13 5.02
C ASN A 33 -2.53 2.84 5.90
N GLY A 34 -3.55 3.43 5.25
CA GLY A 34 -4.66 4.07 5.93
C GLY A 34 -4.34 5.43 6.56
N LYS A 35 -3.21 6.04 6.18
CA LYS A 35 -2.91 7.44 6.49
C LYS A 35 -3.71 8.38 5.60
N ASP A 36 -4.07 9.54 6.14
CA ASP A 36 -4.74 10.58 5.36
C ASP A 36 -3.73 11.27 4.44
N VAL A 37 -3.73 10.88 3.16
CA VAL A 37 -2.84 11.47 2.14
C VAL A 37 -3.32 12.83 1.62
N THR A 38 -4.49 13.31 2.05
CA THR A 38 -5.08 14.56 1.54
C THR A 38 -4.49 15.82 2.17
N ASN A 39 -3.69 15.68 3.23
CA ASN A 39 -3.16 16.81 3.99
C ASN A 39 -1.81 16.47 4.66
N LEU A 40 -0.82 16.09 3.84
CA LEU A 40 0.52 15.76 4.33
C LEU A 40 1.48 16.94 4.21
N THR A 41 2.34 17.12 5.21
CA THR A 41 3.32 18.22 5.27
C THR A 41 4.74 17.69 5.04
N PRO A 42 5.29 17.78 3.82
CA PRO A 42 6.64 17.32 3.54
C PRO A 42 7.72 18.28 4.04
N THR A 43 8.85 17.72 4.45
CA THR A 43 10.10 18.46 4.62
C THR A 43 10.96 18.23 3.39
N ILE A 44 11.32 19.32 2.69
CA ILE A 44 11.98 19.26 1.40
C ILE A 44 13.29 20.05 1.45
N SER A 45 14.36 19.43 0.96
CA SER A 45 15.65 20.05 0.75
C SER A 45 15.93 20.11 -0.75
N VAL A 46 16.44 21.25 -1.24
CA VAL A 46 16.81 21.46 -2.64
C VAL A 46 18.29 21.86 -2.78
N SER A 47 18.81 21.86 -4.00
CA SER A 47 20.16 22.32 -4.33
C SER A 47 20.49 23.68 -3.71
N ASP A 48 21.79 23.94 -3.49
CA ASP A 48 22.22 25.20 -2.87
C ASP A 48 21.71 26.42 -3.66
N LYS A 49 21.12 27.36 -2.91
CA LYS A 49 20.46 28.58 -3.41
C LYS A 49 19.26 28.38 -4.33
N ALA A 50 18.78 27.16 -4.52
CA ALA A 50 17.52 26.92 -5.18
C ALA A 50 16.35 27.20 -4.22
N THR A 51 15.18 27.44 -4.80
CA THR A 51 13.90 27.57 -4.10
C THR A 51 12.92 26.55 -4.66
N ILE A 52 11.85 26.24 -3.93
CA ILE A 52 10.86 25.25 -4.34
C ILE A 52 9.45 25.77 -4.10
N ASN A 53 8.53 25.51 -5.01
CA ASN A 53 7.11 25.80 -4.84
C ASN A 53 6.25 24.59 -5.26
N PRO A 54 5.32 24.08 -4.44
CA PRO A 54 5.01 24.51 -3.06
C PRO A 54 6.21 24.48 -2.09
N ASP A 55 6.22 25.38 -1.12
CA ASP A 55 7.29 25.48 -0.12
C ASP A 55 7.34 24.24 0.79
N SER A 56 8.54 23.90 1.26
CA SER A 56 8.70 22.91 2.33
C SER A 56 7.90 23.32 3.57
N GLY A 57 7.22 22.35 4.20
CA GLY A 57 6.37 22.61 5.37
C GLY A 57 4.95 23.09 5.03
N VAL A 58 4.59 23.21 3.75
CA VAL A 58 3.21 23.48 3.33
C VAL A 58 2.49 22.15 3.10
N ALA A 59 1.32 21.99 3.71
CA ALA A 59 0.53 20.78 3.52
C ALA A 59 -0.02 20.66 2.09
N GLN A 60 -0.02 19.44 1.53
CA GLN A 60 -0.49 19.13 0.18
C GLN A 60 -1.39 17.88 0.18
N ASP A 61 -2.25 17.80 -0.85
CA ASP A 61 -3.07 16.63 -1.15
C ASP A 61 -2.35 15.73 -2.15
N PHE A 62 -1.93 14.55 -1.70
CA PHE A 62 -1.24 13.54 -2.50
C PHE A 62 -2.17 12.41 -2.97
N SER A 63 -3.49 12.64 -3.01
CA SER A 63 -4.43 11.71 -3.67
C SER A 63 -4.12 11.53 -5.16
N ASN A 64 -3.37 12.46 -5.75
CA ASN A 64 -2.78 12.39 -7.08
C ASN A 64 -1.33 12.90 -7.01
N PRO A 65 -0.49 12.63 -8.03
CA PRO A 65 0.85 13.21 -8.10
C PRO A 65 0.81 14.74 -7.99
N VAL A 66 1.72 15.29 -7.19
CA VAL A 66 1.85 16.74 -6.95
C VAL A 66 3.08 17.26 -7.69
N THR A 67 2.91 18.32 -8.47
CA THR A 67 4.02 18.98 -9.16
C THR A 67 4.65 20.05 -8.28
N TYR A 68 5.97 19.92 -8.06
CA TYR A 68 6.81 20.94 -7.44
C TYR A 68 7.68 21.61 -8.51
N THR A 69 7.90 22.91 -8.38
CA THR A 69 8.82 23.66 -9.25
C THR A 69 10.04 24.06 -8.45
N VAL A 70 11.22 23.59 -8.85
CA VAL A 70 12.50 24.03 -8.30
C VAL A 70 13.07 25.14 -9.18
N THR A 71 13.32 26.31 -8.59
CA THR A 71 13.90 27.48 -9.25
C THR A 71 15.34 27.67 -8.78
N ALA A 72 16.30 27.65 -9.71
CA ALA A 72 17.71 27.89 -9.42
C ALA A 72 18.02 29.39 -9.19
N GLU A 73 19.20 29.69 -8.66
CA GLU A 73 19.70 31.06 -8.49
C GLU A 73 19.75 31.83 -9.82
N ASP A 74 19.95 31.15 -10.95
CA ASP A 74 19.95 31.76 -12.29
C ASP A 74 18.54 32.04 -12.86
N GLY A 75 17.48 31.71 -12.12
CA GLY A 75 16.09 31.92 -12.50
C GLY A 75 15.50 30.85 -13.42
N THR A 76 16.26 29.82 -13.78
CA THR A 76 15.72 28.68 -14.52
C THR A 76 14.91 27.74 -13.61
N ASN A 77 13.90 27.07 -14.18
CA ASN A 77 12.95 26.25 -13.45
C ASN A 77 13.01 24.78 -13.89
N GLN A 78 12.73 23.87 -12.96
CA GLN A 78 12.53 22.44 -13.21
C GLN A 78 11.27 21.96 -12.51
N ALA A 79 10.37 21.31 -13.25
CA ALA A 79 9.22 20.63 -12.67
C ALA A 79 9.64 19.25 -12.15
N TRP A 80 9.15 18.91 -10.97
CA TRP A 80 9.32 17.64 -10.29
C TRP A 80 7.95 17.05 -9.95
N GLU A 81 7.77 15.75 -10.20
CA GLU A 81 6.55 15.04 -9.87
C GLU A 81 6.76 14.19 -8.61
N VAL A 82 5.96 14.47 -7.57
CA VAL A 82 6.01 13.75 -6.30
C VAL A 82 4.79 12.83 -6.20
N THR A 83 5.05 11.54 -6.06
CA THR A 83 4.01 10.51 -5.88
C THR A 83 4.14 9.89 -4.49
N VAL A 84 3.03 9.87 -3.75
CA VAL A 84 2.91 9.16 -2.47
C VAL A 84 2.10 7.90 -2.69
N THR A 85 2.62 6.75 -2.22
CA THR A 85 1.91 5.48 -2.25
C THR A 85 1.66 4.97 -0.84
N GLU A 86 0.55 4.29 -0.62
CA GLU A 86 0.31 3.58 0.64
C GLU A 86 0.94 2.18 0.60
N ALA A 87 1.53 1.78 1.73
CA ALA A 87 2.02 0.42 1.91
C ALA A 87 0.90 -0.61 1.71
N ALA A 88 1.26 -1.77 1.14
CA ALA A 88 0.30 -2.84 0.92
C ALA A 88 -0.18 -3.45 2.24
N VAL A 89 -1.50 -3.62 2.39
CA VAL A 89 -2.06 -4.44 3.49
C VAL A 89 -1.78 -5.91 3.24
N SER A 90 -1.01 -6.53 4.13
CA SER A 90 -0.91 -7.99 4.17
C SER A 90 -2.26 -8.56 4.60
N SER A 91 -2.93 -9.25 3.68
CA SER A 91 -4.20 -9.92 3.95
C SER A 91 -3.96 -11.29 4.59
N ASN A 92 -4.19 -11.40 5.89
CA ASN A 92 -4.12 -12.67 6.61
C ASN A 92 -5.47 -13.41 6.54
N ASN A 93 -6.08 -13.55 5.35
CA ASN A 93 -7.41 -14.16 5.24
C ASN A 93 -7.31 -15.67 5.60
N THR A 94 -7.57 -16.00 6.86
CA THR A 94 -7.35 -17.33 7.45
C THR A 94 -8.65 -18.12 7.63
N SER A 95 -9.80 -17.58 7.21
CA SER A 95 -11.10 -18.20 7.47
C SER A 95 -11.82 -18.61 6.18
N ILE A 96 -11.76 -19.89 5.83
CA ILE A 96 -12.75 -20.53 4.94
C ILE A 96 -13.82 -21.12 5.85
N THR A 97 -15.01 -20.52 5.87
CA THR A 97 -16.20 -21.11 6.50
C THR A 97 -17.06 -21.78 5.43
N SER A 98 -17.59 -22.96 5.74
CA SER A 98 -18.59 -23.65 4.91
C SER A 98 -19.73 -24.03 5.84
N SER A 99 -20.97 -23.97 5.37
CA SER A 99 -22.17 -24.30 6.16
C SER A 99 -22.64 -25.74 5.97
N SER A 100 -22.04 -26.47 5.02
CA SER A 100 -22.51 -27.78 4.55
C SER A 100 -21.34 -28.70 4.21
N TYR A 101 -21.50 -29.98 4.50
CA TYR A 101 -20.61 -31.04 4.04
C TYR A 101 -21.04 -31.50 2.63
N THR A 102 -20.09 -31.68 1.71
CA THR A 102 -20.37 -32.29 0.41
C THR A 102 -19.71 -33.68 0.36
N ILE A 103 -20.49 -34.72 0.04
CA ILE A 103 -19.98 -36.09 -0.13
C ILE A 103 -19.80 -36.37 -1.61
N ASN A 104 -18.56 -36.62 -2.03
CA ASN A 104 -18.26 -37.09 -3.37
C ASN A 104 -18.11 -38.62 -3.35
N ILE A 105 -19.15 -39.33 -3.78
CA ILE A 105 -19.22 -40.80 -3.73
C ILE A 105 -18.25 -41.44 -4.75
N THR A 106 -18.06 -40.79 -5.91
CA THR A 106 -17.14 -41.25 -6.97
C THR A 106 -15.69 -41.18 -6.50
N ASN A 107 -15.31 -40.05 -5.91
CA ASN A 107 -13.94 -39.80 -5.46
C ASN A 107 -13.70 -40.28 -4.02
N LYS A 108 -14.75 -40.75 -3.33
CA LYS A 108 -14.74 -41.17 -1.92
C LYS A 108 -14.18 -40.09 -0.97
N THR A 109 -14.51 -38.83 -1.21
CA THR A 109 -14.05 -37.68 -0.39
C THR A 109 -15.20 -36.91 0.23
N ILE A 110 -14.91 -36.19 1.32
CA ILE A 110 -15.82 -35.22 1.94
C ILE A 110 -15.15 -33.85 1.84
N THR A 111 -15.82 -32.89 1.20
CA THR A 111 -15.32 -31.50 1.03
C THR A 111 -16.19 -30.52 1.81
N ASN A 112 -15.75 -29.25 1.89
CA ASN A 112 -16.48 -28.16 2.55
C ASN A 112 -16.72 -28.37 4.06
N VAL A 113 -15.80 -29.06 4.74
CA VAL A 113 -15.85 -29.19 6.21
C VAL A 113 -15.70 -27.79 6.85
N PRO A 114 -16.66 -27.32 7.67
CA PRO A 114 -16.57 -26.01 8.33
C PRO A 114 -15.30 -25.89 9.19
N TYR A 115 -14.66 -24.71 9.16
CA TYR A 115 -13.54 -24.42 10.07
C TYR A 115 -13.97 -24.58 11.54
N GLY A 116 -13.11 -25.19 12.36
CA GLY A 116 -13.38 -25.48 13.77
C GLY A 116 -14.23 -26.73 14.04
N THR A 117 -14.59 -27.51 13.02
CA THR A 117 -15.31 -28.79 13.22
C THR A 117 -14.43 -29.79 13.97
N SER A 118 -14.86 -30.20 15.18
CA SER A 118 -14.15 -31.23 15.94
C SER A 118 -14.35 -32.62 15.34
N LYS A 119 -13.37 -33.52 15.56
CA LYS A 119 -13.48 -34.93 15.13
C LYS A 119 -14.76 -35.59 15.66
N SER A 120 -15.10 -35.36 16.93
CA SER A 120 -16.31 -35.92 17.54
C SER A 120 -17.58 -35.36 16.92
N HIS A 121 -17.62 -34.04 16.64
CA HIS A 121 -18.77 -33.43 16.00
C HIS A 121 -18.96 -33.95 14.57
N PHE A 122 -17.87 -34.08 13.81
CA PHE A 122 -17.91 -34.67 12.47
C PHE A 122 -18.44 -36.11 12.50
N GLN A 123 -17.91 -36.95 13.39
CA GLN A 123 -18.30 -38.35 13.53
C GLN A 123 -19.77 -38.52 13.96
N ASN A 124 -20.26 -37.67 14.86
CA ASN A 124 -21.67 -37.69 15.30
C ASN A 124 -22.65 -37.37 14.18
N ASN A 125 -22.23 -36.61 13.17
CA ASN A 125 -23.05 -36.26 12.02
C ASN A 125 -22.98 -37.29 10.88
N ILE A 126 -22.17 -38.35 11.01
CA ILE A 126 -22.16 -39.46 10.06
C ILE A 126 -23.23 -40.48 10.49
N SER A 127 -24.37 -40.48 9.81
CA SER A 127 -25.34 -41.56 9.92
C SER A 127 -24.94 -42.74 9.03
N LYS A 128 -25.04 -43.97 9.53
CA LYS A 128 -24.95 -45.16 8.66
C LYS A 128 -26.08 -45.09 7.64
N GLY A 129 -25.76 -45.16 6.34
CA GLY A 129 -26.78 -45.38 5.32
C GLY A 129 -27.51 -46.69 5.61
N GLN A 130 -28.84 -46.72 5.45
CA GLN A 130 -29.58 -47.98 5.38
C GLN A 130 -28.97 -48.74 4.19
N GLY A 131 -28.39 -49.92 4.44
CA GLY A 131 -27.90 -50.74 3.35
C GLY A 131 -29.05 -50.99 2.38
N GLN A 132 -28.86 -50.66 1.10
CA GLN A 132 -29.79 -51.14 0.08
C GLN A 132 -29.70 -52.67 0.08
N THR A 133 -30.81 -53.33 0.44
CA THR A 133 -31.02 -54.77 0.25
C THR A 133 -31.18 -55.10 -1.22
#